data_AF-A0A2E4N6S8-F1
#
_entry.id   AF-A0A2E4N6S8-F1
#
_cell.length_a   1.000
_cell.length_b   1.000
_cell.length_c   1.000
_cell.angle_alpha   90.00
_cell.angle_beta   90.00
_cell.angle_gamma   90.00
#
_symmetry.space_group_name_H-M   'P 1'
#
loop_
_entity.id
_entity.type
_entity.pdbx_description
1 polymer ?
#
loop_
_entity_poly.entity_id
_entity_poly.type
_entity_poly.pdbx_seq_one_letter_code
_entity_poly.pdbx_strand_id
1 'polypeptide(L)'
;MINRRDSLVSLGAGIAVTSIGLFGCNSLSGRLVKPKVEDFNSVIDGVSPDIEKWATVCLVEGNETKPSFKWFHYKDSAKEVNFWPASTIKLYTVVAALELLNEIEMPLNSIVIFERKHEGKWIIDTSRTMLEMLSEIFSRSSNEDYTLLLRMVGIDRINSQFLIKSRGFPTSALMRGYVRNRPYLYIRTEPQRITVMTLAGKSKTIEHTWSGRSYSRERGATVLSETTGNCTSTKELADCLRRIMFHEHLPEGDRYQLTGEQLAFLREGGKGLKGLRNTEGFVAESALKIFPKAKFYHKEGLISTYSLDLAYVDDSIHSGKRYLISIVANSGKDTTVKAMSRAIATWINGLE
;
A
#
# COMPACT_ATOMS: atom_id res chain seq x y z
N MET A 1 -70.21 8.09 6.53
CA MET A 1 -70.07 6.61 6.70
C MET A 1 -68.93 6.39 7.68
N ILE A 2 -69.15 6.50 8.99
CA ILE A 2 -69.62 5.46 9.94
C ILE A 2 -68.69 4.22 9.98
N ASN A 3 -67.82 4.25 11.00
CA ASN A 3 -67.32 3.22 11.92
C ASN A 3 -67.76 1.75 11.79
N ARG A 4 -66.82 0.85 12.11
CA ARG A 4 -66.85 -0.25 13.14
C ARG A 4 -65.42 -0.85 13.20
N ARG A 5 -64.62 -0.92 14.28
CA ARG A 5 -64.77 -1.34 15.70
C ARG A 5 -65.47 -2.69 15.88
N ASP A 6 -64.69 -3.69 16.33
CA ASP A 6 -64.79 -4.47 17.60
C ASP A 6 -63.71 -5.58 17.50
N SER A 7 -62.74 -5.84 18.40
CA SER A 7 -62.58 -5.93 19.87
C SER A 7 -63.11 -7.22 20.54
N LEU A 8 -62.29 -7.70 21.49
CA LEU A 8 -62.49 -8.72 22.56
C LEU A 8 -61.96 -10.14 22.26
N VAL A 9 -60.91 -10.68 22.92
CA VAL A 9 -60.59 -10.93 24.37
C VAL A 9 -61.15 -12.27 24.88
N SER A 10 -60.25 -13.14 25.38
CA SER A 10 -60.37 -13.97 26.60
C SER A 10 -59.28 -15.07 26.59
N LEU A 11 -58.18 -15.03 27.37
CA LEU A 11 -57.98 -15.36 28.80
C LEU A 11 -58.07 -16.86 29.19
N GLY A 12 -57.04 -17.32 29.93
CA GLY A 12 -57.01 -18.55 30.76
C GLY A 12 -55.83 -19.47 30.45
N ALA A 13 -54.62 -19.30 31.03
CA ALA A 13 -54.18 -19.66 32.39
C ALA A 13 -53.98 -21.18 32.61
N GLY A 14 -52.74 -21.57 32.96
CA GLY A 14 -52.38 -22.93 33.36
C GLY A 14 -50.90 -23.04 33.75
N ILE A 15 -50.60 -22.75 35.01
CA ILE A 15 -49.32 -22.97 35.68
C ILE A 15 -49.20 -24.47 36.05
N ALA A 16 -48.05 -25.08 35.80
CA ALA A 16 -47.57 -26.21 36.58
C ALA A 16 -46.03 -26.17 36.70
N VAL A 17 -45.56 -26.01 37.94
CA VAL A 17 -44.17 -26.12 38.38
C VAL A 17 -44.00 -27.46 39.10
N THR A 18 -42.73 -27.91 39.16
CA THR A 18 -42.12 -29.05 39.88
C THR A 18 -41.90 -30.27 38.98
N SER A 19 -40.67 -30.77 38.82
CA SER A 19 -39.82 -31.21 39.93
C SER A 19 -38.32 -31.25 39.57
N ILE A 20 -37.54 -31.23 40.64
CA ILE A 20 -36.09 -31.11 40.78
C ILE A 20 -35.39 -32.40 40.34
N GLY A 21 -34.34 -32.26 39.52
CA GLY A 21 -33.35 -33.30 39.23
C GLY A 21 -31.95 -32.77 39.48
N LEU A 22 -31.31 -33.25 40.55
CA LEU A 22 -29.91 -33.04 40.89
C LEU A 22 -29.00 -33.42 39.72
N PHE A 23 -28.09 -32.53 39.32
CA PHE A 23 -26.83 -32.92 38.71
C PHE A 23 -25.68 -32.16 39.34
N GLY A 24 -24.66 -32.93 39.69
CA GLY A 24 -23.63 -32.59 40.66
C GLY A 24 -22.71 -31.45 40.24
N CYS A 25 -22.19 -30.77 41.27
CA CYS A 25 -20.90 -30.11 41.21
C CYS A 25 -19.85 -31.09 40.71
N ASN A 26 -19.43 -30.94 39.46
CA ASN A 26 -18.15 -31.46 39.00
C ASN A 26 -17.24 -30.27 38.70
N SER A 27 -16.26 -30.09 39.58
CA SER A 27 -15.08 -29.29 39.34
C SER A 27 -14.34 -29.84 38.11
N LEU A 28 -14.53 -29.19 36.97
CA LEU A 28 -13.62 -29.31 35.84
C LEU A 28 -12.89 -27.97 35.76
N SER A 29 -11.71 -27.92 36.38
CA SER A 29 -10.64 -27.00 35.99
C SER A 29 -10.17 -27.42 34.59
N GLY A 30 -11.03 -27.22 33.59
CA GLY A 30 -10.61 -27.23 32.21
C GLY A 30 -9.59 -26.12 32.07
N ARG A 31 -8.30 -26.48 32.00
CA ARG A 31 -7.33 -25.62 31.33
C ARG A 31 -7.99 -25.28 29.99
N LEU A 32 -8.41 -24.02 29.83
CA LEU A 32 -8.73 -23.43 28.55
C LEU A 32 -7.48 -23.65 27.69
N VAL A 33 -7.48 -24.74 26.92
CA VAL A 33 -6.53 -24.93 25.84
C VAL A 33 -6.87 -23.80 24.90
N LYS A 34 -6.07 -22.73 24.94
CA LYS A 34 -6.22 -21.63 24.01
C LYS A 34 -6.18 -22.26 22.61
N PRO A 35 -7.16 -21.96 21.73
CA PRO A 35 -7.19 -22.53 20.40
C PRO A 35 -5.83 -22.29 19.74
N LYS A 36 -5.28 -23.35 19.11
CA LYS A 36 -4.00 -23.26 18.43
C LYS A 36 -4.12 -22.17 17.35
N VAL A 37 -3.32 -21.12 17.48
CA VAL A 37 -3.23 -20.08 16.45
C VAL A 37 -2.86 -20.77 15.14
N GLU A 38 -3.72 -20.64 14.14
CA GLU A 38 -3.46 -21.16 12.80
C GLU A 38 -2.16 -20.56 12.25
N ASP A 39 -1.38 -21.34 11.52
CA ASP A 39 -0.22 -20.81 10.84
C ASP A 39 -0.65 -19.89 9.67
N PHE A 40 0.21 -18.95 9.31
CA PHE A 40 -0.12 -17.92 8.32
C PHE A 40 -0.47 -18.49 6.93
N ASN A 41 0.08 -19.63 6.53
CA ASN A 41 -0.27 -20.22 5.23
C ASN A 41 -1.69 -20.76 5.25
N SER A 42 -2.08 -21.47 6.30
CA SER A 42 -3.45 -21.98 6.47
C SER A 42 -4.50 -20.86 6.43
N VAL A 43 -4.21 -19.71 7.05
CA VAL A 43 -5.08 -18.53 7.01
C VAL A 43 -5.34 -18.05 5.58
N ILE A 44 -4.31 -18.03 4.73
CA ILE A 44 -4.43 -17.57 3.34
C ILE A 44 -5.02 -18.65 2.45
N ASP A 45 -4.66 -19.93 2.63
CA ASP A 45 -5.19 -21.06 1.86
C ASP A 45 -6.72 -21.19 2.01
N GLY A 46 -7.26 -20.88 3.20
CA GLY A 46 -8.70 -20.88 3.45
C GLY A 46 -9.49 -19.78 2.70
N VAL A 47 -8.81 -18.78 2.14
CA VAL A 47 -9.47 -17.67 1.43
C VAL A 47 -9.43 -17.89 -0.07
N SER A 48 -10.59 -18.07 -0.69
CA SER A 48 -10.73 -18.26 -2.16
C SER A 48 -9.72 -19.29 -2.69
N PRO A 49 -9.83 -20.58 -2.34
CA PRO A 49 -8.79 -21.58 -2.56
C PRO A 49 -8.36 -21.71 -4.03
N ASP A 50 -9.26 -21.43 -4.97
CA ASP A 50 -9.01 -21.52 -6.41
C ASP A 50 -8.31 -20.30 -7.03
N ILE A 51 -8.03 -19.27 -6.22
CA ILE A 51 -7.39 -18.03 -6.68
C ILE A 51 -5.93 -18.00 -6.23
N GLU A 52 -5.02 -17.70 -7.17
CA GLU A 52 -3.62 -17.46 -6.86
C GLU A 52 -3.46 -16.16 -6.04
N LYS A 53 -2.67 -16.24 -4.96
CA LYS A 53 -2.57 -15.21 -3.93
C LYS A 53 -1.12 -15.00 -3.52
N TRP A 54 -0.81 -13.78 -3.11
CA TRP A 54 0.45 -13.44 -2.48
C TRP A 54 0.18 -12.61 -1.23
N ALA A 55 0.97 -12.85 -0.19
CA ALA A 55 0.83 -12.11 1.05
C ALA A 55 2.14 -11.96 1.80
N THR A 56 2.37 -10.76 2.31
CA THR A 56 3.35 -10.47 3.36
C THR A 56 2.68 -9.67 4.46
N VAL A 57 2.93 -10.08 5.70
CA VAL A 57 2.57 -9.32 6.91
C VAL A 57 3.84 -9.01 7.70
N CYS A 58 3.94 -7.80 8.21
CA CYS A 58 4.96 -7.41 9.19
C CYS A 58 4.24 -6.98 10.47
N LEU A 59 4.27 -7.81 11.51
CA LEU A 59 3.84 -7.39 12.83
C LEU A 59 4.84 -6.38 13.39
N VAL A 60 4.32 -5.32 14.00
CA VAL A 60 5.12 -4.30 14.67
C VAL A 60 4.96 -4.50 16.18
N GLU A 61 5.95 -5.12 16.77
CA GLU A 61 6.02 -5.43 18.20
C GLU A 61 6.85 -4.37 18.95
N GLY A 62 6.81 -4.39 20.28
CA GLY A 62 7.47 -3.38 21.11
C GLY A 62 6.67 -2.09 21.25
N ASN A 63 7.28 -1.07 21.86
CA ASN A 63 6.63 0.21 22.10
C ASN A 63 6.85 1.18 20.92
N GLU A 64 6.35 2.42 21.04
CA GLU A 64 6.49 3.44 19.99
C GLU A 64 7.93 3.87 19.74
N THR A 65 8.78 3.90 20.78
CA THR A 65 10.15 4.41 20.65
C THR A 65 11.14 3.36 20.15
N LYS A 66 10.85 2.07 20.38
CA LYS A 66 11.70 0.94 20.01
C LYS A 66 10.88 -0.19 19.36
N PRO A 67 10.35 0.02 18.15
CA PRO A 67 9.61 -1.00 17.43
C PRO A 67 10.53 -2.15 16.99
N SER A 68 9.96 -3.35 16.89
CA SER A 68 10.58 -4.52 16.27
C SER A 68 9.64 -5.13 15.23
N PHE A 69 10.20 -5.82 14.25
CA PHE A 69 9.49 -6.18 13.02
C PHE A 69 9.55 -7.68 12.79
N LYS A 70 8.40 -8.35 12.91
CA LYS A 70 8.27 -9.80 12.70
C LYS A 70 7.52 -10.08 11.41
N TRP A 71 8.19 -10.76 10.49
CA TRP A 71 7.70 -10.96 9.12
C TRP A 71 7.06 -12.34 8.93
N PHE A 72 5.96 -12.36 8.21
CA PHE A 72 5.24 -13.56 7.78
C PHE A 72 4.99 -13.46 6.28
N HIS A 73 5.21 -14.56 5.58
CA HIS A 73 5.08 -14.64 4.14
C HIS A 73 4.21 -15.84 3.79
N TYR A 74 3.30 -15.65 2.85
CA TYR A 74 2.56 -16.75 2.27
C TYR A 74 3.46 -17.42 1.23
N LYS A 75 3.87 -18.66 1.50
CA LYS A 75 4.80 -19.39 0.62
C LYS A 75 6.03 -18.51 0.27
N ASP A 76 6.40 -18.44 -1.01
CA ASP A 76 7.54 -17.67 -1.50
C ASP A 76 7.22 -16.21 -1.89
N SER A 77 6.05 -15.68 -1.47
CA SER A 77 5.57 -14.32 -1.80
C SER A 77 6.55 -13.18 -1.48
N ALA A 78 7.52 -13.42 -0.60
CA ALA A 78 8.57 -12.45 -0.27
C ALA A 78 9.53 -12.17 -1.43
N LYS A 79 9.66 -13.12 -2.36
CA LYS A 79 10.62 -13.09 -3.48
C LYS A 79 9.95 -13.14 -4.85
N GLU A 80 8.72 -13.64 -4.91
CA GLU A 80 7.98 -13.77 -6.14
C GLU A 80 7.61 -12.41 -6.76
N VAL A 81 7.75 -12.34 -8.08
CA VAL A 81 7.46 -11.17 -8.94
C VAL A 81 6.59 -11.54 -10.14
N ASN A 82 5.91 -12.68 -10.06
CA ASN A 82 5.04 -13.27 -11.09
C ASN A 82 3.61 -12.69 -11.10
N PHE A 83 3.42 -11.50 -10.53
CA PHE A 83 2.16 -10.75 -10.60
C PHE A 83 2.39 -9.31 -11.08
N TRP A 84 1.35 -8.65 -11.57
CA TRP A 84 1.43 -7.23 -11.91
C TRP A 84 1.12 -6.38 -10.67
N PRO A 85 2.02 -5.46 -10.25
CA PRO A 85 1.85 -4.77 -8.97
C PRO A 85 0.89 -3.56 -9.04
N ALA A 86 0.29 -3.31 -10.21
CA ALA A 86 -0.72 -2.28 -10.45
C ALA A 86 -0.32 -0.90 -9.88
N SER A 87 -1.20 -0.25 -9.13
CA SER A 87 -0.95 1.11 -8.61
C SER A 87 -0.19 1.16 -7.28
N THR A 88 0.11 0.02 -6.66
CA THR A 88 0.85 -0.01 -5.38
C THR A 88 2.28 0.53 -5.56
N ILE A 89 2.91 0.27 -6.72
CA ILE A 89 4.25 0.75 -7.06
C ILE A 89 4.40 2.27 -7.14
N LYS A 90 3.29 3.03 -7.18
CA LYS A 90 3.35 4.48 -7.21
C LYS A 90 4.06 5.04 -5.97
N LEU A 91 4.07 4.27 -4.88
CA LEU A 91 4.83 4.59 -3.68
C LEU A 91 6.34 4.70 -3.95
N TYR A 92 6.90 3.86 -4.82
CA TYR A 92 8.32 3.92 -5.19
C TYR A 92 8.67 5.22 -5.91
N THR A 93 7.85 5.64 -6.88
CA THR A 93 8.08 6.91 -7.59
C THR A 93 7.93 8.12 -6.68
N VAL A 94 7.03 8.06 -5.70
CA VAL A 94 6.86 9.12 -4.71
C VAL A 94 8.13 9.29 -3.87
N VAL A 95 8.63 8.20 -3.29
CA VAL A 95 9.84 8.26 -2.46
C VAL A 95 11.05 8.68 -3.29
N ALA A 96 11.26 8.06 -4.45
CA ALA A 96 12.40 8.36 -5.31
C ALA A 96 12.39 9.81 -5.83
N ALA A 97 11.21 10.37 -6.15
CA ALA A 97 11.10 11.76 -6.59
C ALA A 97 11.41 12.75 -5.46
N LEU A 98 11.02 12.43 -4.22
CA LEU A 98 11.34 13.25 -3.05
C LEU A 98 12.82 13.18 -2.67
N GLU A 99 13.46 12.00 -2.75
CA GLU A 99 14.92 11.91 -2.58
C GLU A 99 15.65 12.74 -3.64
N LEU A 100 15.25 12.64 -4.92
CA LEU A 100 15.81 13.48 -5.98
C LEU A 100 15.57 14.98 -5.72
N LEU A 101 14.40 15.36 -5.22
CA LEU A 101 14.10 16.75 -4.88
C LEU A 101 15.05 17.30 -3.80
N ASN A 102 15.38 16.49 -2.80
CA ASN A 102 16.33 16.83 -1.75
C ASN A 102 17.77 16.90 -2.28
N GLU A 103 18.18 15.96 -3.13
CA GLU A 103 19.51 15.95 -3.76
C GLU A 103 19.77 17.21 -4.59
N ILE A 104 18.75 17.75 -5.25
CA ILE A 104 18.86 19.00 -6.02
C ILE A 104 18.58 20.26 -5.18
N GLU A 105 18.39 20.11 -3.87
CA GLU A 105 18.16 21.18 -2.90
C GLU A 105 16.92 22.05 -3.23
N MET A 106 15.82 21.39 -3.58
CA MET A 106 14.55 22.02 -3.90
C MET A 106 13.49 21.69 -2.84
N PRO A 107 12.61 22.63 -2.48
CA PRO A 107 11.62 22.42 -1.42
C PRO A 107 10.41 21.59 -1.91
N LEU A 108 9.68 20.98 -0.97
CA LEU A 108 8.48 20.17 -1.24
C LEU A 108 7.41 20.93 -2.03
N ASN A 109 7.29 22.25 -1.87
CA ASN A 109 6.31 23.08 -2.58
C ASN A 109 6.77 23.54 -3.98
N SER A 110 7.77 22.89 -4.57
CA SER A 110 8.26 23.22 -5.92
C SER A 110 7.23 22.93 -7.02
N ILE A 111 7.33 23.71 -8.10
CA ILE A 111 6.68 23.44 -9.38
C ILE A 111 7.64 22.60 -10.23
N VAL A 112 7.13 21.57 -10.89
CA VAL A 112 7.87 20.69 -11.79
C VAL A 112 7.31 20.86 -13.19
N ILE A 113 8.17 21.26 -14.13
CA ILE A 113 7.88 21.45 -15.54
C ILE A 113 8.49 20.30 -16.32
N PHE A 114 7.68 19.67 -17.16
CA PHE A 114 8.05 18.51 -17.96
C PHE A 114 8.19 18.92 -19.41
N GLU A 115 9.36 18.69 -19.97
CA GLU A 115 9.71 19.04 -21.34
C GLU A 115 10.18 17.81 -22.10
N ARG A 116 10.00 17.86 -23.41
CA ARG A 116 10.50 16.85 -24.35
C ARG A 116 11.25 17.49 -25.50
N LYS A 117 12.11 16.72 -26.14
CA LYS A 117 12.81 17.17 -27.34
C LYS A 117 11.98 16.86 -28.60
N HIS A 118 11.69 17.88 -29.40
CA HIS A 118 10.99 17.77 -30.68
C HIS A 118 11.69 18.63 -31.72
N GLU A 119 12.12 18.02 -32.83
CA GLU A 119 12.82 18.73 -33.91
C GLU A 119 14.00 19.59 -33.41
N GLY A 120 14.76 19.04 -32.46
CA GLY A 120 15.91 19.71 -31.84
C GLY A 120 15.57 20.75 -30.77
N LYS A 121 14.30 21.13 -30.60
CA LYS A 121 13.84 22.12 -29.60
C LYS A 121 13.20 21.44 -28.40
N TRP A 122 13.33 22.07 -27.24
CA TRP A 122 12.60 21.67 -26.04
C TRP A 122 11.21 22.28 -26.06
N ILE A 123 10.19 21.46 -25.83
CA ILE A 123 8.79 21.86 -25.78
C ILE A 123 8.23 21.41 -24.44
N ILE A 124 7.51 22.31 -23.76
CA ILE A 124 6.78 22.01 -22.54
C ILE A 124 5.61 21.11 -22.88
N ASP A 125 5.55 19.95 -22.22
CA ASP A 125 4.36 19.11 -22.23
C ASP A 125 3.37 19.60 -21.15
N THR A 126 3.82 19.74 -19.90
CA THR A 126 2.96 20.14 -18.77
C THR A 126 3.78 20.64 -17.59
N SER A 127 3.11 21.21 -16.58
CA SER A 127 3.68 21.59 -15.29
C SER A 127 2.72 21.26 -14.16
N ARG A 128 3.25 20.83 -13.01
CA ARG A 128 2.46 20.50 -11.80
C ARG A 128 3.23 20.87 -10.54
N THR A 129 2.54 21.16 -9.44
CA THR A 129 3.22 21.25 -8.15
C THR A 129 3.54 19.84 -7.63
N MET A 130 4.66 19.70 -6.93
CA MET A 130 5.03 18.42 -6.32
C MET A 130 3.97 17.95 -5.33
N LEU A 131 3.47 18.84 -4.46
CA LEU A 131 2.42 18.54 -3.48
C LEU A 131 1.13 17.98 -4.12
N GLU A 132 0.66 18.57 -5.23
CA GLU A 132 -0.51 18.05 -5.95
C GLU A 132 -0.21 16.69 -6.59
N MET A 133 0.94 16.51 -7.24
CA MET A 133 1.27 15.21 -7.83
C MET A 133 1.28 14.09 -6.78
N LEU A 134 1.86 14.34 -5.61
CA LEU A 134 1.87 13.39 -4.50
C LEU A 134 0.45 13.13 -3.97
N SER A 135 -0.34 14.19 -3.75
CA SER A 135 -1.71 14.07 -3.27
C SER A 135 -2.58 13.25 -4.22
N GLU A 136 -2.47 13.48 -5.53
CA GLU A 136 -3.28 12.83 -6.56
C GLU A 136 -2.95 11.34 -6.72
N ILE A 137 -1.73 10.93 -6.39
CA ILE A 137 -1.35 9.53 -6.29
C ILE A 137 -2.09 8.82 -5.15
N PHE A 138 -2.30 9.50 -4.02
CA PHE A 138 -2.98 8.92 -2.87
C PHE A 138 -4.50 9.07 -2.94
N SER A 139 -5.02 10.20 -3.44
CA SER A 139 -6.45 10.51 -3.48
C SER A 139 -7.22 9.68 -4.49
N ARG A 140 -6.70 9.59 -5.73
CA ARG A 140 -7.40 8.92 -6.85
C ARG A 140 -6.52 7.95 -7.60
N SER A 141 -5.36 7.61 -7.05
CA SER A 141 -4.41 6.71 -7.71
C SER A 141 -4.06 7.24 -9.12
N SER A 142 -3.74 8.52 -9.25
CA SER A 142 -3.49 9.17 -10.54
C SER A 142 -2.41 8.46 -11.37
N ASN A 143 -2.76 8.04 -12.58
CA ASN A 143 -1.80 7.44 -13.53
C ASN A 143 -0.95 8.52 -14.20
N GLU A 144 -1.52 9.71 -14.39
CA GLU A 144 -0.83 10.88 -14.90
C GLU A 144 0.32 11.25 -13.98
N ASP A 145 0.05 11.43 -12.70
CA ASP A 145 1.04 11.89 -11.72
C ASP A 145 2.10 10.84 -11.43
N TYR A 146 1.73 9.56 -11.39
CA TYR A 146 2.70 8.47 -11.38
C TYR A 146 3.66 8.53 -12.58
N THR A 147 3.11 8.73 -13.79
CA THR A 147 3.92 8.78 -15.00
C THR A 147 4.83 10.00 -14.99
N LEU A 148 4.35 11.15 -14.50
CA LEU A 148 5.16 12.35 -14.32
C LEU A 148 6.27 12.16 -13.28
N LEU A 149 6.00 11.56 -12.11
CA LEU A 149 7.06 11.29 -11.14
C LEU A 149 8.11 10.31 -11.68
N LEU A 150 7.69 9.29 -12.45
CA LEU A 150 8.64 8.41 -13.14
C LEU A 150 9.45 9.17 -14.20
N ARG A 151 8.85 10.12 -14.93
CA ARG A 151 9.57 11.02 -15.84
C ARG A 151 10.52 11.93 -15.10
N MET A 152 10.17 12.42 -13.91
CA MET A 152 11.05 13.26 -13.10
C MET A 152 12.30 12.48 -12.68
N VAL A 153 12.12 11.28 -12.15
CA VAL A 153 13.22 10.46 -11.63
C VAL A 153 14.06 9.85 -12.77
N GLY A 154 13.40 9.34 -13.82
CA GLY A 154 14.03 8.59 -14.90
C GLY A 154 14.26 7.11 -14.58
N ILE A 155 14.16 6.27 -15.62
CA ILE A 155 14.24 4.81 -15.48
C ILE A 155 15.59 4.33 -14.97
N ASP A 156 16.69 4.87 -15.50
CA ASP A 156 18.00 4.40 -15.06
C ASP A 156 18.24 4.75 -13.60
N ARG A 157 17.92 5.99 -13.19
CA ARG A 157 18.12 6.43 -11.82
C ARG A 157 17.29 5.61 -10.83
N ILE A 158 15.98 5.45 -11.08
CA ILE A 158 15.13 4.72 -10.14
C ILE A 158 15.60 3.27 -9.94
N ASN A 159 16.09 2.61 -10.98
CA ASN A 159 16.52 1.21 -10.90
C ASN A 159 17.99 1.00 -10.48
N SER A 160 18.85 2.02 -10.62
CA SER A 160 20.28 1.92 -10.28
C SER A 160 20.66 2.58 -8.95
N GLN A 161 19.80 3.45 -8.41
CA GLN A 161 20.10 4.20 -7.17
C GLN A 161 19.04 4.00 -6.07
N PHE A 162 17.79 3.70 -6.44
CA PHE A 162 16.71 3.47 -5.48
C PHE A 162 16.36 1.98 -5.35
N LEU A 163 15.89 1.34 -6.43
CA LEU A 163 15.48 -0.07 -6.48
C LEU A 163 16.68 -1.02 -6.65
N ILE A 164 17.57 -0.99 -5.66
CA ILE A 164 18.78 -1.82 -5.62
C ILE A 164 18.82 -2.74 -4.40
N LYS A 165 19.54 -3.84 -4.54
CA LYS A 165 19.68 -4.88 -3.51
C LYS A 165 20.20 -4.33 -2.18
N SER A 166 21.18 -3.44 -2.20
CA SER A 166 21.74 -2.82 -0.99
C SER A 166 20.75 -1.93 -0.24
N ARG A 167 19.67 -1.49 -0.89
CA ARG A 167 18.58 -0.72 -0.28
C ARG A 167 17.36 -1.58 0.06
N GLY A 168 17.47 -2.90 -0.05
CA GLY A 168 16.39 -3.84 0.25
C GLY A 168 15.45 -4.14 -0.91
N PHE A 169 15.81 -3.77 -2.15
CA PHE A 169 15.01 -3.99 -3.36
C PHE A 169 15.71 -4.89 -4.39
N PRO A 170 15.98 -6.18 -4.07
CA PRO A 170 16.64 -7.09 -5.00
C PRO A 170 15.81 -7.47 -6.23
N THR A 171 14.48 -7.35 -6.19
CA THR A 171 13.55 -7.85 -7.24
C THR A 171 12.67 -6.77 -7.86
N SER A 172 12.59 -5.57 -7.29
CA SER A 172 11.82 -4.49 -7.89
C SER A 172 12.48 -3.89 -9.12
N ALA A 173 11.68 -3.62 -10.15
CA ALA A 173 12.04 -2.76 -11.26
C ALA A 173 10.84 -1.93 -11.73
N LEU A 174 11.09 -0.64 -12.01
CA LEU A 174 10.13 0.25 -12.64
C LEU A 174 10.61 0.68 -14.01
N MET A 175 9.93 0.19 -15.03
CA MET A 175 10.27 0.44 -16.42
C MET A 175 9.20 1.21 -17.16
N ARG A 176 7.97 1.33 -16.69
CA ARG A 176 6.83 1.81 -17.50
C ARG A 176 5.90 2.76 -16.74
N GLY A 177 5.60 3.89 -17.38
CA GLY A 177 4.49 4.78 -17.03
C GLY A 177 3.13 4.23 -17.45
N TYR A 178 2.04 4.79 -16.93
CA TYR A 178 0.68 4.27 -17.14
C TYR A 178 -0.17 5.09 -18.11
N VAL A 179 0.34 6.22 -18.61
CA VAL A 179 -0.35 7.04 -19.61
C VAL A 179 0.29 6.90 -20.99
N ARG A 180 -0.55 6.73 -22.02
CA ARG A 180 -0.13 6.56 -23.42
C ARG A 180 -0.23 7.84 -24.25
N ASN A 181 -0.86 8.89 -23.72
CA ASN A 181 -1.12 10.14 -24.44
C ASN A 181 -0.38 11.31 -23.79
N ARG A 182 0.00 12.29 -24.61
CA ARG A 182 0.50 13.58 -24.12
C ARG A 182 -0.63 14.34 -23.39
N PRO A 183 -0.31 15.23 -22.44
CA PRO A 183 1.03 15.68 -22.09
C PRO A 183 1.80 14.77 -21.12
N TYR A 184 1.18 13.73 -20.56
CA TYR A 184 1.80 12.92 -19.50
C TYR A 184 2.71 11.81 -20.00
N LEU A 185 2.50 11.34 -21.23
CA LEU A 185 3.24 10.24 -21.87
C LEU A 185 4.76 10.29 -21.58
N TYR A 186 5.31 9.13 -21.19
CA TYR A 186 6.75 8.93 -21.07
C TYR A 186 7.26 8.00 -22.20
N ILE A 187 7.84 8.59 -23.23
CA ILE A 187 8.60 7.84 -24.23
C ILE A 187 10.04 7.67 -23.71
N ARG A 188 10.39 6.45 -23.33
CA ARG A 188 11.64 6.16 -22.60
C ARG A 188 12.91 6.50 -23.39
N THR A 189 12.85 6.31 -24.70
CA THR A 189 13.93 6.58 -25.66
C THR A 189 13.99 8.04 -26.09
N GLU A 190 13.01 8.87 -25.70
CA GLU A 190 13.01 10.30 -25.99
C GLU A 190 13.76 11.05 -24.87
N PRO A 191 14.66 12.00 -25.20
CA PRO A 191 15.26 12.87 -24.20
C PRO A 191 14.22 13.63 -23.38
N GLN A 192 14.35 13.54 -22.07
CA GLN A 192 13.51 14.24 -21.11
C GLN A 192 14.30 15.40 -20.49
N ARG A 193 13.63 16.53 -20.31
CA ARG A 193 14.13 17.65 -19.50
C ARG A 193 13.06 18.00 -18.48
N ILE A 194 13.48 18.12 -17.24
CA ILE A 194 12.62 18.39 -16.10
C ILE A 194 13.17 19.61 -15.39
N THR A 195 12.39 20.69 -15.38
CA THR A 195 12.76 21.92 -14.69
C THR A 195 11.97 22.01 -13.39
N VAL A 196 12.67 21.95 -12.26
CA VAL A 196 12.08 22.13 -10.93
C VAL A 196 12.33 23.57 -10.51
N MET A 197 11.29 24.29 -10.09
CA MET A 197 11.39 25.70 -9.71
C MET A 197 10.62 26.03 -8.44
N THR A 198 11.13 27.00 -7.67
CA THR A 198 10.42 27.59 -6.54
C THR A 198 9.58 28.79 -7.00
N LEU A 199 8.61 29.20 -6.16
CA LEU A 199 7.86 30.43 -6.39
C LEU A 199 8.74 31.69 -6.39
N ALA A 200 9.90 31.63 -5.74
CA ALA A 200 10.89 32.71 -5.71
C ALA A 200 11.83 32.71 -6.95
N GLY A 201 11.63 31.79 -7.90
CA GLY A 201 12.38 31.74 -9.16
C GLY A 201 13.69 30.96 -9.13
N LYS A 202 14.10 30.35 -7.99
CA LYS A 202 15.22 29.39 -7.96
C LYS A 202 14.82 28.19 -8.80
N SER A 203 15.69 27.74 -9.72
CA SER A 203 15.40 26.58 -10.56
C SER A 203 16.59 25.63 -10.67
N LYS A 204 16.28 24.36 -10.96
CA LYS A 204 17.22 23.28 -11.26
C LYS A 204 16.67 22.49 -12.44
N THR A 205 17.55 22.11 -13.36
CA THR A 205 17.19 21.30 -14.53
C THR A 205 17.80 19.91 -14.40
N ILE A 206 17.00 18.88 -14.68
CA ILE A 206 17.42 17.49 -14.78
C ILE A 206 17.19 17.06 -16.23
N GLU A 207 18.20 16.47 -16.86
CA GLU A 207 18.06 15.83 -18.17
C GLU A 207 18.41 14.35 -18.08
N HIS A 208 17.63 13.51 -18.74
CA HIS A 208 17.95 12.08 -18.86
C HIS A 208 17.33 11.47 -20.11
N THR A 209 17.84 10.30 -20.47
CA THR A 209 17.29 9.42 -21.50
C THR A 209 17.57 7.99 -21.05
N TRP A 210 16.62 7.09 -21.24
CA TRP A 210 16.84 5.69 -20.86
C TRP A 210 17.97 5.08 -21.69
N SER A 211 18.91 4.44 -21.00
CA SER A 211 20.10 3.78 -21.54
C SER A 211 19.82 2.59 -22.47
N GLY A 212 18.58 2.09 -22.50
CA GLY A 212 18.22 0.84 -23.18
C GLY A 212 18.38 -0.41 -22.31
N ARG A 213 18.92 -0.29 -21.08
CA ARG A 213 19.06 -1.40 -20.13
C ARG A 213 17.70 -1.88 -19.62
N SER A 214 17.44 -3.18 -19.73
CA SER A 214 16.20 -3.77 -19.22
C SER A 214 16.35 -4.27 -17.79
N TYR A 215 16.01 -3.41 -16.83
CA TYR A 215 16.01 -3.79 -15.41
C TYR A 215 14.95 -4.86 -15.10
N SER A 216 13.78 -4.83 -15.75
CA SER A 216 12.74 -5.88 -15.60
C SER A 216 13.28 -7.28 -15.84
N ARG A 217 14.08 -7.46 -16.92
CA ARG A 217 14.64 -8.76 -17.27
C ARG A 217 15.65 -9.21 -16.22
N GLU A 218 16.51 -8.30 -15.78
CA GLU A 218 17.51 -8.55 -14.72
C GLU A 218 16.86 -8.91 -13.37
N ARG A 219 15.62 -8.47 -13.16
CA ARG A 219 14.83 -8.75 -11.96
C ARG A 219 13.84 -9.91 -12.10
N GLY A 220 13.78 -10.54 -13.27
CA GLY A 220 12.92 -11.71 -13.51
C GLY A 220 11.44 -11.38 -13.68
N ALA A 221 11.09 -10.19 -14.17
CA ALA A 221 9.70 -9.87 -14.50
C ALA A 221 9.13 -10.85 -15.54
N THR A 222 7.94 -11.38 -15.30
CA THR A 222 7.26 -12.31 -16.24
C THR A 222 5.92 -11.77 -16.75
N VAL A 223 5.31 -10.85 -16.02
CA VAL A 223 3.94 -10.37 -16.31
C VAL A 223 3.95 -9.13 -17.20
N LEU A 224 3.08 -9.11 -18.21
CA LEU A 224 2.94 -8.13 -19.30
C LEU A 224 4.16 -7.98 -20.22
N SER A 225 5.40 -7.96 -19.71
CA SER A 225 6.62 -7.88 -20.50
C SER A 225 7.85 -8.16 -19.65
N GLU A 226 8.66 -9.14 -20.05
CA GLU A 226 9.96 -9.40 -19.41
C GLU A 226 10.94 -8.23 -19.53
N THR A 227 10.83 -7.42 -20.58
CA THR A 227 11.80 -6.35 -20.86
C THR A 227 11.39 -5.00 -20.30
N THR A 228 10.10 -4.79 -20.09
CA THR A 228 9.54 -3.46 -19.84
C THR A 228 8.42 -3.42 -18.81
N GLY A 229 8.08 -4.56 -18.20
CA GLY A 229 7.07 -4.66 -17.16
C GLY A 229 7.58 -4.14 -15.82
N ASN A 230 6.70 -3.49 -15.04
CA ASN A 230 7.00 -3.18 -13.66
C ASN A 230 6.89 -4.48 -12.84
N CYS A 231 7.82 -4.72 -11.93
CA CYS A 231 7.82 -5.89 -11.06
C CYS A 231 8.26 -5.51 -9.65
N THR A 232 7.79 -6.27 -8.66
CA THR A 232 8.15 -6.15 -7.24
C THR A 232 7.56 -7.34 -6.48
N SER A 233 7.98 -7.55 -5.24
CA SER A 233 7.41 -8.54 -4.33
C SER A 233 6.57 -7.90 -3.23
N THR A 234 5.70 -8.68 -2.60
CA THR A 234 4.89 -8.20 -1.46
C THR A 234 5.77 -7.73 -0.28
N LYS A 235 6.93 -8.36 -0.08
CA LYS A 235 7.89 -7.96 0.96
C LYS A 235 8.51 -6.60 0.67
N GLU A 236 8.90 -6.34 -0.57
CA GLU A 236 9.52 -5.06 -0.96
C GLU A 236 8.52 -3.90 -0.91
N LEU A 237 7.25 -4.13 -1.26
CA LEU A 237 6.17 -3.16 -1.08
C LEU A 237 5.94 -2.84 0.41
N ALA A 238 5.80 -3.89 1.24
CA ALA A 238 5.62 -3.73 2.68
C ALA A 238 6.82 -3.05 3.36
N ASP A 239 8.05 -3.40 2.95
CA ASP A 239 9.25 -2.75 3.49
C ASP A 239 9.34 -1.28 3.10
N CYS A 240 8.90 -0.93 1.89
CA CYS A 240 8.88 0.45 1.46
C CYS A 240 7.96 1.30 2.33
N LEU A 241 6.74 0.81 2.61
CA LEU A 241 5.83 1.47 3.54
C LEU A 241 6.37 1.49 4.97
N ARG A 242 7.02 0.40 5.43
CA ARG A 242 7.66 0.35 6.77
C ARG A 242 8.69 1.45 6.95
N ARG A 243 9.53 1.69 5.94
CA ARG A 243 10.54 2.75 5.95
C ARG A 243 9.93 4.15 5.96
N ILE A 244 8.72 4.33 5.42
CA ILE A 244 7.98 5.59 5.56
C ILE A 244 7.37 5.71 6.95
N MET A 245 6.71 4.68 7.47
CA MET A 245 5.98 4.78 8.74
C MET A 245 6.88 4.82 9.97
N PHE A 246 8.03 4.14 9.91
CA PHE A 246 8.95 3.98 11.05
C PHE A 246 10.31 4.64 10.83
N HIS A 247 10.41 5.57 9.88
CA HIS A 247 11.65 6.21 9.42
C HIS A 247 12.60 6.58 10.56
N GLU A 248 12.08 7.28 11.57
CA GLU A 248 12.82 7.84 12.70
C GLU A 248 13.40 6.74 13.62
N HIS A 249 12.83 5.53 13.57
CA HIS A 249 13.22 4.38 14.37
C HIS A 249 14.16 3.40 13.64
N LEU A 250 14.42 3.62 12.35
CA LEU A 250 15.29 2.75 11.57
C LEU A 250 16.76 3.15 11.72
N PRO A 251 17.70 2.22 11.53
CA PRO A 251 19.11 2.57 11.30
C PRO A 251 19.24 3.54 10.12
N GLU A 252 20.22 4.43 10.15
CA GLU A 252 20.42 5.45 9.10
C GLU A 252 20.49 4.85 7.68
N GLY A 253 21.24 3.76 7.51
CA GLY A 253 21.35 3.06 6.23
C GLY A 253 20.02 2.47 5.71
N ASP A 254 19.02 2.34 6.58
CA ASP A 254 17.68 1.89 6.21
C ASP A 254 16.68 3.03 5.95
N ARG A 255 17.06 4.28 6.25
CA ARG A 255 16.21 5.45 6.08
C ARG A 255 16.21 5.91 4.63
N TYR A 256 15.10 6.49 4.22
CA TYR A 256 15.07 7.31 3.01
C TYR A 256 15.67 8.68 3.29
N GLN A 257 16.23 9.31 2.28
CA GLN A 257 16.71 10.70 2.35
C GLN A 257 15.53 11.65 2.21
N LEU A 258 14.63 11.64 3.20
CA LEU A 258 13.41 12.45 3.27
C LEU A 258 13.46 13.38 4.48
N THR A 259 12.90 14.58 4.33
CA THR A 259 12.74 15.53 5.43
C THR A 259 11.56 15.16 6.32
N GLY A 260 11.53 15.69 7.55
CA GLY A 260 10.37 15.53 8.44
C GLY A 260 9.08 16.08 7.85
N GLU A 261 9.15 17.19 7.10
CA GLU A 261 7.99 17.76 6.39
C GLU A 261 7.45 16.80 5.32
N GLN A 262 8.34 16.18 4.55
CA GLN A 262 7.97 15.19 3.53
C GLN A 262 7.35 13.95 4.17
N LEU A 263 7.94 13.42 5.23
CA LEU A 263 7.39 12.27 5.96
C LEU A 263 6.01 12.57 6.54
N ALA A 264 5.84 13.74 7.15
CA ALA A 264 4.54 14.17 7.67
C ALA A 264 3.50 14.26 6.56
N PHE A 265 3.84 14.85 5.40
CA PHE A 265 2.94 14.93 4.26
C PHE A 265 2.60 13.54 3.68
N LEU A 266 3.59 12.65 3.52
CA LEU A 266 3.34 11.30 3.02
C LEU A 266 2.40 10.52 3.93
N ARG A 267 2.57 10.65 5.25
CA ARG A 267 1.73 9.96 6.24
C ARG A 267 0.33 10.55 6.28
N GLU A 268 0.20 11.86 6.45
CA GLU A 268 -1.06 12.51 6.83
C GLU A 268 -1.68 13.40 5.74
N GLY A 269 -0.90 13.85 4.75
CA GLY A 269 -1.28 14.91 3.82
C GLY A 269 -1.09 16.30 4.43
N GLY A 270 -1.89 17.27 3.98
CA GLY A 270 -1.86 18.64 4.54
C GLY A 270 -2.62 19.65 3.70
N LYS A 271 -3.24 20.65 4.36
CA LYS A 271 -3.96 21.77 3.70
C LYS A 271 -4.99 21.30 2.64
N GLY A 272 -5.75 20.25 2.96
CA GLY A 272 -6.75 19.66 2.06
C GLY A 272 -6.21 18.61 1.08
N LEU A 273 -4.88 18.49 0.96
CA LEU A 273 -4.22 17.44 0.18
C LEU A 273 -4.12 16.14 0.99
N LYS A 274 -4.10 15.01 0.29
CA LYS A 274 -4.15 13.67 0.86
C LYS A 274 -2.76 13.04 0.93
N GLY A 275 -2.49 12.35 2.04
CA GLY A 275 -1.38 11.41 2.18
C GLY A 275 -1.88 9.96 2.16
N LEU A 276 -1.05 9.05 2.67
CA LEU A 276 -1.38 7.63 2.84
C LEU A 276 -2.57 7.41 3.78
N ARG A 277 -2.75 8.27 4.79
CA ARG A 277 -3.83 8.12 5.78
C ARG A 277 -5.20 8.33 5.16
N ASN A 278 -5.97 7.25 5.05
CA ASN A 278 -7.39 7.29 4.68
C ASN A 278 -8.05 5.92 4.97
N THR A 279 -9.38 5.83 4.83
CA THR A 279 -10.17 4.64 5.11
C THR A 279 -10.81 3.98 3.88
N GLU A 280 -10.51 4.45 2.67
CA GLU A 280 -11.17 4.08 1.41
C GLU A 280 -10.41 2.98 0.64
N GLY A 281 -9.76 2.06 1.36
CA GLY A 281 -8.97 0.97 0.80
C GLY A 281 -9.53 -0.41 1.08
N PHE A 282 -9.22 -1.38 0.21
CA PHE A 282 -9.66 -2.77 0.38
C PHE A 282 -9.30 -3.36 1.76
N VAL A 283 -8.09 -3.10 2.24
CA VAL A 283 -7.65 -3.49 3.58
C VAL A 283 -8.38 -2.68 4.64
N ALA A 284 -8.45 -1.37 4.49
CA ALA A 284 -9.07 -0.49 5.48
C ALA A 284 -10.54 -0.85 5.72
N GLU A 285 -11.34 -0.96 4.65
CA GLU A 285 -12.75 -1.33 4.70
C GLU A 285 -13.00 -2.69 5.37
N SER A 286 -12.07 -3.63 5.20
CA SER A 286 -12.22 -5.00 5.71
C SER A 286 -11.73 -5.13 7.14
N ALA A 287 -10.56 -4.58 7.44
CA ALA A 287 -9.94 -4.63 8.76
C ALA A 287 -10.68 -3.74 9.79
N LEU A 288 -11.40 -2.70 9.36
CA LEU A 288 -12.29 -1.91 10.22
C LEU A 288 -13.34 -2.75 10.97
N LYS A 289 -13.70 -3.93 10.44
CA LYS A 289 -14.64 -4.85 11.10
C LYS A 289 -14.04 -5.55 12.31
N ILE A 290 -12.72 -5.61 12.38
CA ILE A 290 -11.96 -6.25 13.48
C ILE A 290 -11.35 -5.18 14.38
N PHE A 291 -10.80 -4.12 13.78
CA PHE A 291 -10.17 -2.99 14.46
C PHE A 291 -10.91 -1.68 14.11
N PRO A 292 -12.11 -1.44 14.69
CA PRO A 292 -12.99 -0.34 14.29
C PRO A 292 -12.46 1.06 14.61
N LYS A 293 -11.38 1.14 15.40
CA LYS A 293 -10.74 2.40 15.81
C LYS A 293 -9.31 2.53 15.27
N ALA A 294 -8.88 1.59 14.44
CA ALA A 294 -7.56 1.64 13.86
C ALA A 294 -7.39 2.84 12.92
N LYS A 295 -6.16 3.33 12.84
CA LYS A 295 -5.73 4.22 11.76
C LYS A 295 -5.19 3.38 10.60
N PHE A 296 -5.49 3.83 9.39
CA PHE A 296 -5.11 3.14 8.16
C PHE A 296 -4.29 4.08 7.28
N TYR A 297 -3.19 3.55 6.75
CA TYR A 297 -2.30 4.22 5.82
C TYR A 297 -2.08 3.26 4.65
N HIS A 298 -2.57 3.57 3.46
CA HIS A 298 -2.57 2.55 2.41
C HIS A 298 -2.40 3.10 1.00
N LYS A 299 -2.08 2.18 0.08
CA LYS A 299 -2.07 2.39 -1.36
C LYS A 299 -2.57 1.13 -2.05
N GLU A 300 -3.79 1.19 -2.56
CA GLU A 300 -4.39 0.10 -3.32
C GLU A 300 -3.92 0.05 -4.79
N GLY A 301 -4.15 -1.09 -5.43
CA GLY A 301 -3.95 -1.30 -6.85
C GLY A 301 -4.97 -2.25 -7.44
N LEU A 302 -5.54 -1.88 -8.58
CA LEU A 302 -6.49 -2.71 -9.31
C LEU A 302 -6.19 -2.66 -10.81
N ILE A 303 -6.22 -3.82 -11.43
CA ILE A 303 -6.23 -4.02 -12.89
C ILE A 303 -7.15 -5.20 -13.19
N SER A 304 -7.50 -5.41 -14.46
CA SER A 304 -8.43 -6.48 -14.89
C SER A 304 -8.08 -7.88 -14.41
N THR A 305 -6.82 -8.19 -14.11
CA THR A 305 -6.37 -9.51 -13.63
C THR A 305 -5.95 -9.54 -12.17
N TYR A 306 -5.54 -8.41 -11.58
CA TYR A 306 -5.01 -8.38 -10.21
C TYR A 306 -5.68 -7.30 -9.37
N SER A 307 -5.98 -7.65 -8.13
CA SER A 307 -6.32 -6.73 -7.05
C SER A 307 -5.24 -6.81 -5.97
N LEU A 308 -4.86 -5.65 -5.44
CA LEU A 308 -3.77 -5.49 -4.49
C LEU A 308 -4.10 -4.42 -3.47
N ASP A 309 -3.57 -4.57 -2.27
CA ASP A 309 -3.48 -3.47 -1.32
C ASP A 309 -2.20 -3.58 -0.48
N LEU A 310 -1.65 -2.41 -0.16
CA LEU A 310 -0.49 -2.21 0.69
C LEU A 310 -0.92 -1.27 1.80
N ALA A 311 -0.90 -1.72 3.04
CA ALA A 311 -1.38 -0.92 4.16
C ALA A 311 -0.52 -1.07 5.43
N TYR A 312 -0.55 -0.04 6.25
CA TYR A 312 -0.20 -0.08 7.65
C TYR A 312 -1.48 0.16 8.47
N VAL A 313 -1.74 -0.76 9.39
CA VAL A 313 -2.90 -0.75 10.29
C VAL A 313 -2.38 -0.53 11.70
N ASP A 314 -2.84 0.55 12.33
CA ASP A 314 -2.45 0.94 13.69
C ASP A 314 -3.65 0.97 14.61
N ASP A 315 -3.80 -0.08 15.42
CA ASP A 315 -4.79 -0.18 16.49
C ASP A 315 -4.11 -0.22 17.88
N SER A 316 -2.88 0.32 17.97
CA SER A 316 -2.06 0.25 19.19
C SER A 316 -2.76 0.80 20.43
N ILE A 317 -3.52 1.89 20.27
CA ILE A 317 -4.25 2.55 21.36
C ILE A 317 -5.32 1.64 21.97
N HIS A 318 -5.88 0.70 21.20
CA HIS A 318 -7.06 -0.08 21.61
C HIS A 318 -6.76 -1.56 21.85
N SER A 319 -6.04 -2.21 20.95
CA SER A 319 -5.67 -3.63 21.07
C SER A 319 -4.17 -3.85 21.27
N GLY A 320 -3.35 -2.80 21.17
CA GLY A 320 -1.90 -2.93 21.11
C GLY A 320 -1.38 -3.49 19.78
N LYS A 321 -2.25 -3.77 18.81
CA LYS A 321 -1.86 -4.40 17.55
C LYS A 321 -1.52 -3.36 16.49
N ARG A 322 -0.41 -3.61 15.79
CA ARG A 322 0.10 -2.80 14.68
C ARG A 322 0.72 -3.73 13.65
N TYR A 323 0.41 -3.52 12.37
CA TYR A 323 1.00 -4.35 11.32
C TYR A 323 1.02 -3.67 9.97
N LEU A 324 2.03 -4.01 9.17
CA LEU A 324 2.02 -3.77 7.74
C LEU A 324 1.53 -5.02 7.01
N ILE A 325 0.86 -4.81 5.89
CA ILE A 325 0.32 -5.86 5.04
C ILE A 325 0.50 -5.47 3.57
N SER A 326 0.95 -6.41 2.76
CA SER A 326 0.92 -6.32 1.30
C SER A 326 0.32 -7.62 0.77
N ILE A 327 -0.83 -7.51 0.09
CA ILE A 327 -1.61 -8.64 -0.39
C ILE A 327 -2.00 -8.46 -1.85
N VAL A 328 -2.04 -9.57 -2.58
CA VAL A 328 -2.36 -9.64 -4.00
C VAL A 328 -3.25 -10.84 -4.26
N ALA A 329 -4.22 -10.69 -5.16
CA ALA A 329 -5.02 -11.78 -5.69
C ALA A 329 -5.13 -11.69 -7.22
N ASN A 330 -4.95 -12.81 -7.91
CA ASN A 330 -5.15 -12.94 -9.35
C ASN A 330 -6.64 -13.11 -9.68
N SER A 331 -7.44 -12.07 -9.42
CA SER A 331 -8.90 -12.11 -9.60
C SER A 331 -9.48 -10.90 -10.34
N GLY A 332 -8.74 -9.79 -10.42
CA GLY A 332 -9.23 -8.51 -10.93
C GLY A 332 -10.41 -7.92 -10.15
N LYS A 333 -10.72 -8.46 -8.97
CA LYS A 333 -11.83 -8.04 -8.12
C LYS A 333 -11.35 -7.83 -6.68
N ASP A 334 -11.87 -6.83 -6.01
CA ASP A 334 -11.50 -6.49 -4.63
C ASP A 334 -11.92 -7.55 -3.60
N THR A 335 -12.94 -8.37 -3.91
CA THR A 335 -13.55 -9.34 -2.98
C THR A 335 -12.54 -10.29 -2.33
N THR A 336 -11.57 -10.78 -3.09
CA THR A 336 -10.56 -11.72 -2.56
C THR A 336 -9.56 -11.00 -1.66
N VAL A 337 -9.08 -9.82 -2.06
CA VAL A 337 -8.18 -8.99 -1.23
C VAL A 337 -8.88 -8.56 0.06
N LYS A 338 -10.16 -8.18 -0.01
CA LYS A 338 -10.99 -7.87 1.16
C LYS A 338 -11.15 -9.07 2.10
N ALA A 339 -11.39 -10.26 1.54
CA ALA A 339 -11.46 -11.50 2.33
C ALA A 339 -10.12 -11.85 2.99
N MET A 340 -9.00 -11.73 2.25
CA MET A 340 -7.65 -11.93 2.78
C MET A 340 -7.37 -10.95 3.93
N SER A 341 -7.68 -9.67 3.73
CA SER A 341 -7.52 -8.65 4.76
C SER A 341 -8.29 -8.98 6.04
N ARG A 342 -9.55 -9.41 5.92
CA ARG A 342 -10.35 -9.79 7.09
C ARG A 342 -9.75 -11.01 7.81
N ALA A 343 -9.39 -12.06 7.07
CA ALA A 343 -8.81 -13.26 7.65
C ALA A 343 -7.51 -12.96 8.39
N ILE A 344 -6.63 -12.15 7.78
CA ILE A 344 -5.37 -11.71 8.40
C ILE A 344 -5.66 -10.86 9.64
N ALA A 345 -6.57 -9.89 9.57
CA ALA A 345 -6.91 -9.05 10.72
C ALA A 345 -7.44 -9.88 11.89
N THR A 346 -8.32 -10.87 11.63
CA THR A 346 -8.81 -11.81 12.64
C THR A 346 -7.68 -12.66 13.23
N TRP A 347 -6.79 -13.18 12.39
CA TRP A 347 -5.63 -13.94 12.84
C TRP A 347 -4.73 -13.10 13.76
N ILE A 348 -4.39 -11.87 13.37
CA ILE A 348 -3.58 -10.93 14.16
C ILE A 348 -4.23 -10.61 15.50
N ASN A 349 -5.55 -10.39 15.51
CA ASN A 349 -6.29 -10.11 16.74
C ASN A 349 -6.27 -11.31 17.72
N GLY A 350 -6.12 -12.53 17.20
CA GLY A 350 -5.98 -13.75 18.00
C GLY A 350 -4.55 -14.05 18.48
N LEU A 351 -3.55 -13.31 18.01
CA LEU A 351 -2.16 -13.46 18.49
C LEU A 351 -2.02 -12.85 19.88
N GLU A 352 -1.23 -13.49 20.75
CA GLU A 352 -0.85 -12.93 22.06
C GLU A 352 0.17 -11.80 21.91
#